data_AF-A0A4D4L5H9-F1
#
_entry.id   AF-A0A4D4L5H9-F1
#
_cell.length_a   1.000
_cell.length_b   1.000
_cell.length_c   1.000
_cell.angle_alpha   90.00
_cell.angle_beta   90.00
_cell.angle_gamma   90.00
#
_symmetry.space_group_name_H-M   'P 1'
#
loop_
_entity.id
_entity.type
_entity.pdbx_description
1 polymer ?
#
loop_
_entity_poly.entity_id
_entity_poly.type
_entity_poly.pdbx_seq_one_letter_code
_entity_poly.pdbx_strand_id
1 'polypeptide(L)'
;MDRPTSEEWTAAALPIDAVAHFPIERQYVAIERDDLLKKIAALEEEVGQLRQAVVSHAVIDQAIGVVIARGRLLPGQGWDVLRAVSQNTNTKVRLIAEQIVQWPYSGRLPEDIRQALEAALEAPLARRADTGRPRTPTTSADR
;
A
#
# COMPACT_ATOMS: atom_id res chain seq x y z
N MET A 1 -46.25 -9.37 75.65
CA MET A 1 -45.51 -10.63 75.41
C MET A 1 -46.52 -11.58 74.81
N ASP A 2 -46.40 -12.08 73.58
CA ASP A 2 -45.20 -12.29 72.77
C ASP A 2 -45.36 -11.84 71.32
N ARG A 3 -44.27 -11.32 70.76
CA ARG A 3 -44.08 -11.16 69.32
C ARG A 3 -43.57 -12.49 68.77
N PRO A 4 -44.13 -13.03 67.68
CA PRO A 4 -43.52 -14.16 66.99
C PRO A 4 -42.18 -13.75 66.35
N THR A 5 -41.21 -14.66 66.49
CA THR A 5 -39.79 -14.57 66.15
C THR A 5 -39.51 -14.67 64.65
N SER A 6 -38.53 -13.88 64.19
CA SER A 6 -38.20 -13.58 62.79
C SER A 6 -37.42 -14.65 62.01
N GLU A 7 -37.56 -15.95 62.29
CA GLU A 7 -36.69 -17.01 61.70
C GLU A 7 -37.39 -18.14 60.92
N GLU A 8 -38.52 -17.87 60.26
CA GLU A 8 -39.07 -18.80 59.26
C GLU A 8 -39.36 -18.09 57.94
N TRP A 9 -38.29 -17.84 57.16
CA TRP A 9 -38.37 -17.38 55.78
C TRP A 9 -38.82 -18.54 54.89
N THR A 10 -40.13 -18.74 54.78
CA THR A 10 -40.72 -19.56 53.71
C THR A 10 -40.81 -18.71 52.45
N ALA A 11 -39.99 -19.08 51.46
CA ALA A 11 -40.19 -18.92 50.02
C ALA A 11 -41.25 -17.88 49.58
N ALA A 12 -40.85 -16.62 49.47
CA ALA A 12 -41.55 -15.62 48.69
C ALA A 12 -40.59 -15.07 47.62
N ALA A 13 -41.02 -15.20 46.37
CA ALA A 13 -40.32 -14.74 45.18
C ALA A 13 -39.75 -13.33 45.37
N LEU A 14 -38.45 -13.18 45.13
CA LEU A 14 -37.81 -11.88 45.07
C LEU A 14 -38.45 -11.05 43.94
N PRO A 15 -38.61 -9.72 44.13
CA PRO A 15 -39.14 -8.82 43.12
C PRO A 15 -38.22 -8.76 41.88
N ILE A 16 -38.84 -8.67 40.70
CA ILE A 16 -38.18 -8.54 39.38
C ILE A 16 -37.27 -7.29 39.31
N ASP A 17 -37.41 -6.39 40.28
CA ASP A 17 -36.73 -5.10 40.39
C ASP A 17 -35.28 -5.24 40.89
N ALA A 18 -34.88 -6.42 41.36
CA ALA A 18 -33.47 -6.75 41.65
C ALA A 18 -32.73 -7.12 40.36
N VAL A 19 -32.77 -6.21 39.37
CA VAL A 19 -31.86 -6.23 38.24
C VAL A 19 -30.46 -6.06 38.83
N ALA A 20 -29.74 -7.18 38.89
CA ALA A 20 -28.31 -7.20 39.04
C ALA A 20 -27.72 -6.11 38.13
N HIS A 21 -27.05 -5.16 38.77
CA HIS A 21 -26.19 -4.17 38.16
C HIS A 21 -25.31 -4.85 37.09
N PHE A 22 -25.63 -4.61 35.82
CA PHE A 22 -25.25 -5.43 34.67
C PHE A 22 -23.90 -4.96 34.07
N PRO A 23 -22.83 -5.80 33.96
CA PRO A 23 -21.61 -5.37 33.29
C PRO A 23 -21.20 -6.21 32.06
N ILE A 24 -21.98 -7.20 31.61
CA ILE A 24 -21.50 -8.11 30.57
C ILE A 24 -21.66 -7.52 29.15
N GLU A 25 -22.78 -6.88 28.81
CA GLU A 25 -22.99 -6.30 27.46
C GLU A 25 -22.06 -5.13 27.13
N ARG A 26 -21.72 -4.27 28.10
CA ARG A 26 -20.75 -3.18 27.85
C ARG A 26 -19.34 -3.69 27.59
N GLN A 27 -18.97 -4.80 28.22
CA GLN A 27 -17.64 -5.38 28.07
C GLN A 27 -17.47 -6.07 26.71
N TYR A 28 -18.52 -6.74 26.21
CA TYR A 28 -18.52 -7.29 24.85
C TYR A 28 -18.42 -6.20 23.77
N VAL A 29 -19.20 -5.12 23.87
CA VAL A 29 -19.15 -4.00 22.90
C VAL A 29 -17.81 -3.25 22.96
N ALA A 30 -17.19 -3.13 24.13
CA ALA A 30 -15.87 -2.51 24.27
C ALA A 30 -14.76 -3.36 23.63
N ILE A 31 -14.80 -4.69 23.80
CA ILE A 31 -13.83 -5.61 23.16
C ILE A 31 -13.98 -5.54 21.64
N GLU A 32 -15.21 -5.57 21.12
CA GLU A 32 -15.48 -5.45 19.68
C GLU A 32 -15.00 -4.10 19.13
N ARG A 33 -15.20 -3.01 19.89
CA ARG A 33 -14.67 -1.68 19.53
C ARG A 33 -13.15 -1.65 19.54
N ASP A 34 -12.48 -2.24 20.52
CA ASP A 34 -11.01 -2.24 20.61
C ASP A 34 -10.39 -3.04 19.47
N ASP A 35 -11.01 -4.15 19.08
CA ASP A 35 -10.55 -4.95 17.94
C ASP A 35 -10.81 -4.25 16.60
N LEU A 36 -11.94 -3.53 16.46
CA LEU A 36 -12.17 -2.63 15.33
C LEU A 36 -11.14 -1.51 15.26
N LEU A 37 -10.78 -0.89 16.39
CA LEU A 37 -9.77 0.17 16.45
C LEU A 37 -8.38 -0.35 16.06
N LYS A 38 -7.99 -1.54 16.52
CA LYS A 38 -6.74 -2.20 16.09
C LYS A 38 -6.77 -2.48 14.58
N LYS A 39 -7.91 -2.94 14.05
CA LYS A 39 -8.03 -3.21 12.61
C LYS A 39 -7.93 -1.93 11.78
N ILE A 40 -8.54 -0.84 12.23
CA ILE A 40 -8.42 0.48 11.59
C ILE A 40 -6.96 0.94 11.61
N ALA A 41 -6.28 0.88 12.76
CA ALA A 41 -4.88 1.29 12.86
C ALA A 41 -3.96 0.48 11.93
N ALA A 42 -4.15 -0.85 11.85
CA ALA A 42 -3.38 -1.69 10.94
C ALA A 42 -3.63 -1.36 9.47
N LEU A 43 -4.89 -1.08 9.09
CA LEU A 43 -5.24 -0.66 7.74
C LEU A 43 -4.69 0.73 7.42
N GLU A 44 -4.68 1.66 8.36
CA GLU A 44 -4.08 2.98 8.19
C GLU A 44 -2.57 2.91 8.01
N GLU A 45 -1.90 2.03 8.75
CA GLU A 45 -0.48 1.75 8.58
C GLU A 45 -0.19 1.16 7.20
N GLU A 46 -0.95 0.14 6.79
CA GLU A 46 -0.83 -0.49 5.46
C GLU A 46 -1.06 0.53 4.34
N VAL A 47 -2.10 1.37 4.46
CA VAL A 47 -2.36 2.48 3.53
C VAL A 47 -1.19 3.48 3.53
N GLY A 48 -0.60 3.77 4.69
CA GLY A 48 0.58 4.62 4.82
C GLY A 48 1.79 4.05 4.07
N GLN A 49 2.09 2.77 4.27
CA GLN A 49 3.18 2.07 3.60
C GLN A 49 2.98 2.00 2.08
N LEU A 50 1.76 1.69 1.62
CA LEU A 50 1.41 1.67 0.20
C LEU A 50 1.49 3.06 -0.44
N ARG A 51 0.99 4.10 0.23
CA ARG A 51 1.14 5.49 -0.23
C ARG A 51 2.59 5.89 -0.34
N GLN A 52 3.42 5.53 0.65
CA GLN A 52 4.86 5.77 0.60
C GLN A 52 5.52 5.02 -0.56
N ALA A 53 5.13 3.77 -0.82
CA ALA A 53 5.65 3.00 -1.94
C ALA A 53 5.29 3.63 -3.31
N VAL A 54 4.06 4.14 -3.45
CA VAL A 54 3.60 4.84 -4.66
C VAL A 54 4.33 6.18 -4.84
N VAL A 55 4.41 7.01 -3.80
CA VAL A 55 5.15 8.29 -3.84
C VAL A 55 6.63 8.05 -4.12
N SER A 56 7.21 6.98 -3.58
CA SER A 56 8.59 6.59 -3.83
C SER A 56 8.85 6.23 -5.29
N HIS A 57 7.87 5.67 -6.01
CA HIS A 57 8.01 5.31 -7.42
C HIS A 57 7.52 6.38 -8.40
N ALA A 58 6.79 7.40 -7.96
CA ALA A 58 6.18 8.40 -8.84
C ALA A 58 7.16 9.06 -9.83
N VAL A 59 8.36 9.43 -9.39
CA VAL A 59 9.40 10.02 -10.27
C VAL A 59 9.89 9.03 -11.32
N ILE A 60 10.00 7.75 -10.95
CA ILE A 60 10.41 6.68 -11.86
C ILE A 60 9.30 6.46 -12.89
N ASP A 61 8.04 6.41 -12.46
CA ASP A 61 6.89 6.21 -13.36
C ASP A 61 6.74 7.38 -14.35
N GLN A 62 7.00 8.60 -13.90
CA GLN A 62 7.05 9.78 -14.79
C GLN A 62 8.18 9.66 -15.81
N ALA A 63 9.37 9.24 -15.40
CA ALA A 63 10.49 9.02 -16.31
C ALA A 63 10.19 7.92 -17.33
N ILE A 64 9.56 6.83 -16.91
CA ILE A 64 9.07 5.75 -17.80
C ILE A 64 8.14 6.36 -18.86
N GLY A 65 7.19 7.20 -18.46
CA GLY A 65 6.28 7.88 -19.38
C GLY A 65 7.02 8.76 -20.41
N VAL A 66 8.02 9.54 -19.98
CA VAL A 66 8.84 10.36 -20.88
C VAL A 66 9.60 9.48 -21.89
N VAL A 67 10.21 8.39 -21.42
CA VAL A 67 10.98 7.47 -22.28
C VAL A 67 10.08 6.77 -23.28
N ILE A 68 8.88 6.33 -22.87
CA ILE A 68 7.88 5.74 -23.77
C ILE A 68 7.49 6.73 -24.87
N ALA A 69 7.13 7.95 -24.49
CA ALA A 69 6.69 8.97 -25.43
C ALA A 69 7.78 9.34 -26.44
N ARG A 70 9.03 9.42 -25.99
CA ARG A 70 10.16 9.85 -26.82
C ARG A 70 10.74 8.73 -27.69
N GLY A 71 10.82 7.53 -27.14
CA GLY A 71 11.32 6.33 -27.82
C GLY A 71 10.26 5.58 -28.63
N ARG A 72 8.99 6.02 -28.60
CA ARG A 72 7.84 5.32 -29.18
C ARG A 72 7.77 3.85 -28.73
N LEU A 73 8.02 3.64 -27.45
CA LEU A 73 8.07 2.30 -26.86
C LEU A 73 6.68 1.82 -26.44
N LEU A 74 6.57 0.51 -26.18
CA LEU A 74 5.40 -0.04 -25.51
C LEU A 74 5.45 0.25 -23.99
N PRO A 75 4.30 0.30 -23.30
CA PRO A 75 4.25 0.57 -21.86
C PRO A 75 5.12 -0.35 -20.99
N GLY A 76 5.31 -1.61 -21.40
CA GLY A 76 6.15 -2.58 -20.69
C GLY A 76 7.65 -2.36 -20.86
N GLN A 77 8.10 -1.53 -21.80
CA GLN A 77 9.51 -1.41 -22.19
C GLN A 77 10.25 -0.27 -21.50
N GLY A 78 9.55 0.78 -21.04
CA GLY A 78 10.20 1.99 -20.52
C GLY A 78 11.07 1.72 -19.29
N TRP A 79 10.69 0.78 -18.43
CA TRP A 79 11.50 0.37 -17.28
C TRP A 79 12.79 -0.33 -17.67
N ASP A 80 12.75 -1.23 -18.67
CA ASP A 80 13.94 -1.95 -19.11
C ASP A 80 14.96 -1.01 -19.73
N VAL A 81 14.50 0.03 -20.43
CA VAL A 81 15.37 1.11 -20.94
C VAL A 81 16.03 1.87 -19.79
N LEU A 82 15.27 2.31 -18.77
CA LEU A 82 15.85 2.98 -17.59
C LEU A 82 16.88 2.10 -16.86
N ARG A 83 16.61 0.80 -16.75
CA ARG A 83 17.54 -0.18 -16.16
C ARG A 83 18.82 -0.29 -16.98
N ALA A 84 18.71 -0.40 -18.31
CA ALA A 84 19.87 -0.48 -19.20
C ALA A 84 20.75 0.78 -19.10
N VAL A 85 20.14 1.96 -19.08
CA VAL A 85 20.84 3.24 -18.88
C VAL A 85 21.56 3.26 -17.53
N SER A 86 20.88 2.83 -16.47
CA SER A 86 21.46 2.74 -15.12
C SER A 86 22.67 1.81 -15.05
N GLN A 87 22.59 0.64 -15.68
CA GLN A 87 23.70 -0.31 -15.72
C GLN A 87 24.89 0.21 -16.53
N ASN A 88 24.62 0.88 -17.67
CA ASN A 88 25.67 1.42 -18.53
C ASN A 88 26.40 2.60 -17.88
N THR A 89 25.65 3.49 -17.22
CA THR A 89 26.19 4.69 -16.56
C THR A 89 26.62 4.44 -15.11
N ASN A 90 26.41 3.23 -14.57
CA ASN A 90 26.58 2.90 -13.15
C ASN A 90 25.92 3.94 -12.21
N THR A 91 24.79 4.49 -12.63
CA THR A 91 24.07 5.55 -11.91
C THR A 91 22.74 5.02 -11.39
N LYS A 92 22.35 5.42 -10.19
CA LYS A 92 21.08 4.99 -9.58
C LYS A 92 19.89 5.40 -10.47
N VAL A 93 18.98 4.46 -10.74
CA VAL A 93 17.77 4.68 -11.57
C VAL A 93 16.97 5.91 -11.12
N ARG A 94 16.85 6.16 -9.81
CA ARG A 94 16.13 7.33 -9.30
C ARG A 94 16.74 8.65 -9.77
N LEU A 95 18.07 8.76 -9.76
CA LEU A 95 18.77 9.96 -10.21
C LEU A 95 18.66 10.13 -11.73
N ILE A 96 18.68 9.03 -12.48
CA ILE A 96 18.41 9.05 -13.93
C ILE A 96 16.97 9.50 -14.20
N ALA A 97 16.01 8.99 -13.44
CA ALA A 97 14.60 9.34 -13.58
C ALA A 97 14.36 10.83 -13.34
N GLU A 98 14.94 11.42 -12.30
CA GLU A 98 14.86 12.86 -12.03
C GLU A 98 15.36 13.69 -13.23
N GLN A 99 16.49 13.29 -13.81
CA GLN A 99 17.07 13.99 -14.96
C GLN A 99 16.23 13.81 -16.23
N ILE A 100 15.69 12.62 -16.46
CA ILE A 100 14.81 12.34 -17.60
C ILE A 100 13.49 13.10 -17.49
N VAL A 101 12.92 13.24 -16.28
CA VAL A 101 11.68 14.02 -16.07
C VAL A 101 11.91 15.50 -16.34
N GLN A 102 13.07 16.04 -15.99
CA GLN A 102 13.41 17.44 -16.25
C GLN A 102 13.86 17.71 -17.69
N TRP A 103 14.29 16.68 -18.42
CA TRP A 103 14.86 16.83 -19.75
C TRP A 103 13.93 17.50 -20.79
N PRO A 104 12.62 17.17 -20.89
CA PRO A 104 11.73 17.86 -21.82
C PRO A 104 11.65 19.38 -21.61
N TYR A 105 11.76 19.83 -20.36
CA TYR A 105 11.72 21.25 -20.01
C TYR A 105 13.07 21.95 -20.19
N SER A 106 14.15 21.32 -19.72
CA SER A 106 15.50 21.90 -19.74
C SER A 106 16.20 21.80 -21.11
N GLY A 107 15.75 20.88 -21.97
CA GLY A 107 16.38 20.56 -23.25
C GLY A 107 17.77 19.92 -23.10
N ARG A 108 18.26 19.71 -21.88
CA ARG A 108 19.60 19.20 -21.58
C ARG A 108 19.52 17.93 -20.76
N LEU A 109 20.32 16.94 -21.14
CA LEU A 109 20.54 15.70 -20.41
C LEU A 109 22.05 15.49 -20.39
N PRO A 110 22.65 15.03 -19.27
CA PRO A 110 24.08 14.72 -19.28
C PRO A 110 24.43 13.74 -20.38
N GLU A 111 25.61 13.97 -20.96
CA GLU A 111 26.01 13.34 -22.21
C GLU A 111 26.13 11.82 -22.09
N ASP A 112 26.64 11.34 -20.96
CA ASP A 112 26.72 9.93 -20.58
C ASP A 112 25.33 9.27 -20.53
N ILE A 113 24.36 9.93 -19.89
CA ILE A 113 22.98 9.43 -19.79
C ILE A 113 22.29 9.49 -21.14
N ARG A 114 22.52 10.55 -21.92
CA ARG A 114 21.95 10.71 -23.26
C ARG A 114 22.44 9.62 -24.22
N GLN A 115 23.74 9.39 -24.28
CA GLN A 115 24.34 8.34 -25.11
C GLN A 115 23.84 6.97 -24.68
N ALA A 116 23.80 6.69 -23.38
CA ALA A 116 23.29 5.43 -22.86
C ALA A 116 21.79 5.24 -23.17
N LEU A 117 20.99 6.31 -23.12
CA LEU A 117 19.57 6.28 -23.46
C LEU A 117 19.36 6.02 -24.96
N GLU A 118 20.07 6.73 -25.82
CA GLU A 118 20.02 6.50 -27.27
C GLU A 118 20.42 5.06 -27.61
N ALA A 119 21.52 4.55 -27.02
CA ALA A 119 21.94 3.17 -27.19
C ALA A 119 20.90 2.15 -26.69
N ALA A 120 20.23 2.43 -25.57
CA ALA A 120 19.19 1.56 -25.02
C ALA A 120 17.90 1.55 -25.86
N LEU A 121 17.56 2.67 -26.50
CA LEU A 121 16.42 2.78 -27.41
C LEU A 121 16.65 2.02 -28.73
N GLU A 122 17.89 2.04 -29.25
CA GLU A 122 18.27 1.28 -30.45
C GLU A 122 18.45 -0.22 -30.19
N ALA A 123 18.62 -0.63 -28.93
CA ALA A 123 18.89 -2.01 -28.56
C ALA A 123 17.67 -2.93 -28.80
N PRO A 124 17.88 -4.24 -29.11
CA PRO A 124 16.81 -5.21 -29.31
C PRO A 124 15.86 -5.40 -28.11
N LEU A 125 16.23 -4.90 -26.92
CA LEU A 125 15.41 -4.90 -25.70
C LEU A 125 14.07 -4.16 -25.93
N ALA A 126 14.08 -3.06 -26.69
CA ALA A 126 12.88 -2.31 -27.08
C ALA A 126 11.96 -3.07 -28.06
N ARG A 127 12.37 -4.23 -28.59
CA ARG A 127 11.55 -5.07 -29.47
C ARG A 127 11.00 -6.32 -28.79
N ARG A 128 11.48 -6.69 -27.59
CA ARG A 128 11.23 -8.01 -26.98
C ARG A 128 10.13 -8.05 -25.92
N ALA A 129 9.74 -6.94 -25.30
CA ALA A 129 8.69 -6.95 -24.27
C ALA A 129 7.28 -6.84 -24.87
N ASP A 130 6.82 -7.91 -25.52
CA ASP A 130 5.43 -8.13 -25.94
C ASP A 130 4.69 -9.11 -25.01
N THR A 131 5.27 -9.53 -23.89
CA THR A 131 4.53 -10.34 -22.91
C THR A 131 3.67 -9.45 -22.01
N GLY A 132 2.61 -8.91 -22.61
CA GLY A 132 1.42 -8.47 -21.89
C GLY A 132 0.84 -9.64 -21.10
N ARG A 133 1.25 -9.78 -19.84
CA ARG A 133 0.42 -10.44 -18.83
C ARG A 133 0.03 -9.38 -17.80
N PRO A 134 -1.26 -9.08 -17.62
CA PRO A 134 -1.69 -8.32 -16.45
C PRO A 134 -1.22 -9.09 -15.21
N ARG A 135 -0.44 -8.43 -14.35
CA ARG A 135 -0.17 -8.91 -13.01
C ARG A 135 -1.49 -8.83 -12.26
N THR A 136 -2.31 -9.88 -12.35
CA THR A 136 -3.39 -10.08 -11.38
C THR A 136 -2.73 -10.14 -10.01
N PRO A 137 -3.14 -9.32 -9.03
CA PRO A 137 -2.75 -9.58 -7.65
C PRO A 137 -3.33 -10.95 -7.30
N THR A 138 -2.46 -11.95 -7.16
CA THR A 138 -2.82 -13.20 -6.51
C THR A 138 -3.21 -12.82 -5.09
N THR A 139 -4.52 -12.70 -4.84
CA THR A 139 -5.08 -12.79 -3.51
C THR A 139 -4.85 -14.22 -3.06
N SER A 140 -3.72 -14.44 -2.40
CA SER A 140 -3.48 -15.61 -1.57
C SER A 140 -4.25 -15.40 -0.27
N ALA A 141 -5.56 -15.65 -0.31
CA ALA A 141 -6.35 -15.89 0.89
C ALA A 141 -6.34 -17.39 1.13
N ASP A 142 -5.28 -17.84 1.79
CA ASP A 142 -5.23 -19.11 2.50
C ASP A 142 -5.73 -18.82 3.92
N ARG A 143 -7.05 -18.94 4.15
CA ARG A 143 -7.68 -19.47 5.37
C ARG A 143 -9.20 -19.47 5.28
#